data_AF-A0A8J8NR43-F1
#
_entry.id   AF-A0A8J8NR43-F1
#
_cell.length_a   1.000
_cell.length_b   1.000
_cell.length_c   1.000
_cell.angle_alpha   90.00
_cell.angle_beta   90.00
_cell.angle_gamma   90.00
#
_symmetry.space_group_name_H-M   'P 1'
#
loop_
_entity.id
_entity.type
_entity.pdbx_description
1 polymer ?
#
loop_
_entity_poly.entity_id
_entity_poly.type
_entity_poly.pdbx_seq_one_letter_code
_entity_poly.pdbx_strand_id
1 'polypeptide(L)'
;MSHAIMMAIETIGKILDFMRNRYPQSQVRFAFVGYRDFCDGDKRIVKRDFSSDTEGLKAFIGELESFGGGDQCEDVIGGLEAACSLSYEYTNITNVVLICDAPSHGKQYHYNAGDDYKDGIPEGTLEGYMKTLSKKAEIMKFGCISLCSNSTEKMVAIMRENFGMANFYQMDRNIFEKINPGRSFIPECLQLLLHTTINHSVSQCARMTSKL
;
A
#
# COMPACT_ATOMS: atom_id res chain seq x y z
N MET A 1 3.02 11.80 -8.92
CA MET A 1 2.70 11.36 -7.53
C MET A 1 1.94 12.33 -6.61
N SER A 2 2.26 13.64 -6.52
CA SER A 2 1.70 14.54 -5.46
C SER A 2 0.18 14.56 -5.36
N HIS A 3 -0.51 14.68 -6.50
CA HIS A 3 -1.98 14.69 -6.53
C HIS A 3 -2.57 13.35 -6.05
N ALA A 4 -1.93 12.23 -6.40
CA ALA A 4 -2.36 10.90 -5.98
C ALA A 4 -2.23 10.70 -4.47
N ILE A 5 -1.11 11.17 -3.90
CA ILE A 5 -0.85 11.16 -2.46
C ILE A 5 -1.93 11.96 -1.72
N MET A 6 -2.21 13.20 -2.17
CA MET A 6 -3.25 14.05 -1.56
C MET A 6 -4.64 13.40 -1.59
N MET A 7 -5.05 12.85 -2.75
CA MET A 7 -6.34 12.13 -2.85
C MET A 7 -6.41 10.91 -1.93
N ALA A 8 -5.32 10.16 -1.81
CA ALA A 8 -5.27 8.99 -0.94
C ALA A 8 -5.45 9.38 0.53
N ILE A 9 -4.75 10.42 0.99
CA ILE A 9 -4.83 10.91 2.38
C ILE A 9 -6.23 11.42 2.69
N GLU A 10 -6.80 12.25 1.82
CA GLU A 10 -8.14 12.79 2.02
C GLU A 10 -9.17 11.65 2.11
N THR A 11 -9.06 10.66 1.22
CA THR A 11 -9.93 9.48 1.22
C THR A 11 -9.74 8.65 2.49
N ILE A 12 -8.49 8.37 2.89
CA ILE A 12 -8.17 7.65 4.12
C ILE A 12 -8.74 8.38 5.34
N GLY A 13 -8.64 9.71 5.40
CA GLY A 13 -9.25 10.53 6.43
C GLY A 13 -10.76 10.33 6.52
N LYS A 14 -11.47 10.39 5.38
CA LYS A 14 -12.92 10.14 5.31
C LYS A 14 -13.28 8.72 5.74
N ILE A 15 -12.50 7.73 5.33
CA ILE A 15 -12.65 6.33 5.73
C ILE A 15 -12.49 6.19 7.25
N LEU A 16 -11.48 6.83 7.81
CA LEU A 16 -11.19 6.80 9.24
C LEU A 16 -12.37 7.32 10.06
N ASP A 17 -12.89 8.47 9.67
CA ASP A 17 -14.04 9.10 10.32
C ASP A 17 -15.28 8.20 10.19
N PHE A 18 -15.50 7.63 9.01
CA PHE A 18 -16.58 6.65 8.79
C PHE A 18 -16.45 5.44 9.71
N MET A 19 -15.26 4.84 9.81
CA MET A 19 -15.02 3.64 10.62
C MET A 19 -15.24 3.90 12.11
N ARG A 20 -14.77 5.05 12.62
CA ARG A 20 -14.99 5.45 14.01
C ARG A 20 -16.47 5.63 14.33
N ASN A 21 -17.21 6.28 13.44
CA ASN A 21 -18.64 6.52 13.62
C ASN A 21 -19.45 5.23 13.53
N ARG A 22 -19.09 4.34 12.61
CA ARG A 22 -19.84 3.09 12.35
C ARG A 22 -19.52 1.97 13.35
N TYR A 23 -18.28 1.95 13.87
CA TYR A 23 -17.76 0.92 14.77
C TYR A 23 -17.02 1.56 15.96
N PRO A 24 -17.74 2.25 16.87
CA PRO A 24 -17.11 3.01 17.96
C PRO A 24 -16.34 2.16 18.97
N GLN A 25 -16.58 0.84 18.99
CA GLN A 25 -15.87 -0.12 19.84
C GLN A 25 -14.56 -0.62 19.21
N SER A 26 -14.34 -0.35 17.92
CA SER A 26 -13.14 -0.77 17.21
C SER A 26 -12.07 0.31 17.30
N GLN A 27 -10.86 -0.07 17.71
CA GLN A 27 -9.71 0.82 17.62
C GLN A 27 -9.17 0.80 16.19
N VAL A 28 -9.18 1.97 15.54
CA VAL A 28 -8.64 2.14 14.19
C VAL A 28 -7.36 2.94 14.26
N ARG A 29 -6.29 2.37 13.72
CA ARG A 29 -4.95 2.97 13.69
C ARG A 29 -4.41 2.98 12.26
N PHE A 30 -3.60 3.97 11.94
CA PHE A 30 -2.97 4.11 10.64
C PHE A 30 -1.48 4.39 10.79
N ALA A 31 -0.70 3.85 9.87
CA ALA A 31 0.71 4.13 9.68
C ALA A 31 0.92 4.64 8.25
N PHE A 32 2.06 5.29 8.01
CA PHE A 32 2.43 5.80 6.70
C PHE A 32 3.90 5.49 6.42
N VAL A 33 4.18 5.10 5.18
CA VAL A 33 5.53 4.97 4.64
C VAL A 33 5.55 5.70 3.29
N GLY A 34 6.41 6.70 3.19
CA GLY A 34 6.80 7.30 1.92
C GLY A 34 8.17 6.77 1.52
N TYR A 35 8.31 6.38 0.26
CA TYR A 35 9.57 5.95 -0.33
C TYR A 35 9.83 6.75 -1.61
N ARG A 36 11.10 6.84 -2.01
CA ARG A 36 11.61 7.54 -3.20
C ARG A 36 12.74 6.71 -3.82
N ASP A 37 13.72 7.32 -4.45
CA ASP A 37 14.88 6.67 -5.07
C ASP A 37 16.10 6.69 -4.12
N PHE A 38 17.07 5.79 -4.35
CA PHE A 38 18.37 5.75 -3.69
C PHE A 38 19.11 7.09 -3.70
N CYS A 39 18.97 7.89 -4.76
CA CYS A 39 19.65 9.18 -4.87
C CYS A 39 19.13 10.25 -3.90
N ASP A 40 17.97 10.05 -3.25
CA ASP A 40 17.35 11.02 -2.35
C ASP A 40 17.92 11.00 -0.91
N GLY A 41 18.93 10.18 -0.64
CA GLY A 41 19.67 10.16 0.62
C GLY A 41 18.76 9.95 1.84
N ASP A 42 18.90 10.81 2.87
CA ASP A 42 18.11 10.71 4.11
C ASP A 42 16.61 10.91 3.90
N LYS A 43 16.20 11.49 2.76
CA LYS A 43 14.78 11.68 2.42
C LYS A 43 14.20 10.51 1.64
N ARG A 44 15.01 9.51 1.28
CA ARG A 44 14.57 8.31 0.55
C ARG A 44 13.39 7.62 1.22
N ILE A 45 13.45 7.43 2.54
CA ILE A 45 12.39 6.79 3.32
C ILE A 45 11.91 7.75 4.42
N VAL A 46 10.59 7.98 4.48
CA VAL A 46 9.93 8.63 5.60
C VAL A 46 8.86 7.70 6.14
N LYS A 47 8.77 7.53 7.46
CA LYS A 47 7.75 6.67 8.05
C LYS A 47 7.16 7.27 9.32
N ARG A 48 5.89 6.96 9.54
CA ARG A 48 5.16 7.23 10.78
C ARG A 48 4.45 5.94 11.19
N ASP A 49 4.69 5.54 12.42
CA ASP A 49 4.14 4.29 12.96
C ASP A 49 2.63 4.39 13.23
N PHE A 50 2.01 3.24 13.53
CA PHE A 50 0.58 3.13 13.80
C PHE A 50 0.14 4.08 14.92
N SER A 51 -0.83 4.95 14.61
CA SER A 51 -1.45 5.84 15.56
C SER A 51 -2.95 5.99 15.29
N SER A 52 -3.71 6.32 16.33
CA SER A 52 -5.10 6.75 16.23
C SER A 52 -5.23 8.27 15.98
N ASP A 53 -4.13 9.02 16.00
CA ASP A 53 -4.12 10.46 15.73
C ASP A 53 -4.18 10.76 14.22
N THR A 54 -5.40 10.85 13.70
CA THR A 54 -5.64 11.12 12.27
C THR A 54 -5.23 12.53 11.87
N GLU A 55 -5.44 13.51 12.74
CA GLU A 55 -5.12 14.91 12.41
C GLU A 55 -3.62 15.12 12.37
N GLY A 56 -2.88 14.57 13.33
CA GLY A 56 -1.43 14.58 13.26
C GLY A 56 -0.92 13.82 12.05
N LEU A 57 -1.53 12.70 11.65
CA LEU A 57 -1.13 11.99 10.42
C LEU A 57 -1.36 12.86 9.18
N LYS A 58 -2.52 13.50 9.05
CA LYS A 58 -2.82 14.43 7.95
C LYS A 58 -1.80 15.58 7.91
N ALA A 59 -1.46 16.15 9.06
CA ALA A 59 -0.46 17.21 9.17
C ALA A 59 0.92 16.72 8.71
N PHE A 60 1.40 15.58 9.23
CA PHE A 60 2.68 14.99 8.85
C PHE A 60 2.78 14.73 7.35
N ILE A 61 1.73 14.17 6.74
CA ILE A 61 1.77 13.91 5.29
C ILE A 61 1.61 15.22 4.49
N GLY A 62 0.88 16.19 5.00
CA GLY A 62 0.74 17.53 4.39
C GLY A 62 2.06 18.31 4.34
N GLU A 63 3.02 18.00 5.22
CA GLU A 63 4.38 18.55 5.18
C GLU A 63 5.28 17.85 4.16
N LEU A 64 4.87 16.69 3.61
CA LEU A 64 5.70 15.97 2.65
C LEU A 64 5.61 16.59 1.26
N GLU A 65 6.77 16.98 0.75
CA GLU A 65 6.92 17.38 -0.64
C GLU A 65 7.15 16.17 -1.53
N SER A 66 6.43 16.14 -2.66
CA SER A 66 6.77 15.27 -3.78
C SER A 66 7.94 15.91 -4.55
N PHE A 67 9.11 15.31 -4.43
CA PHE A 67 10.30 15.67 -5.19
C PHE A 67 11.12 14.39 -5.37
N GLY A 68 12.17 14.49 -6.18
CA GLY A 68 13.07 13.39 -6.50
C GLY A 68 13.08 13.12 -7.99
N GLY A 69 13.51 11.92 -8.33
CA GLY A 69 13.74 11.44 -9.68
C GLY A 69 15.20 11.05 -9.90
N GLY A 70 15.41 10.23 -10.91
CA GLY A 70 16.71 9.70 -11.31
C GLY A 70 16.50 8.91 -12.57
N ASP A 71 16.48 7.59 -12.43
CA ASP A 71 15.95 6.70 -13.46
C ASP A 71 14.42 6.52 -13.32
N GLN A 72 13.86 5.51 -13.98
CA GLN A 72 12.41 5.29 -13.98
C GLN A 72 11.97 4.41 -12.81
N CYS A 73 12.85 3.59 -12.25
CA CYS A 73 12.58 2.76 -11.10
C CYS A 73 12.68 3.56 -9.80
N GLU A 74 12.03 3.05 -8.76
CA GLU A 74 12.03 3.64 -7.42
C GLU A 74 12.43 2.58 -6.38
N ASP A 75 12.79 3.00 -5.17
CA ASP A 75 13.10 2.10 -4.07
C ASP A 75 11.84 1.58 -3.35
N VAL A 76 11.00 0.89 -4.11
CA VAL A 76 9.80 0.20 -3.59
C VAL A 76 10.19 -0.83 -2.52
N ILE A 77 11.35 -1.49 -2.67
CA ILE A 77 11.86 -2.49 -1.73
C ILE A 77 12.18 -1.87 -0.38
N GLY A 78 12.90 -0.74 -0.31
CA GLY A 78 13.13 -0.06 0.97
C GLY A 78 11.84 0.49 1.58
N GLY A 79 10.86 0.88 0.76
CA GLY A 79 9.49 1.16 1.22
C GLY A 79 8.84 -0.06 1.90
N LEU A 80 8.95 -1.25 1.30
CA LEU A 80 8.43 -2.50 1.87
C LEU A 80 9.19 -2.94 3.13
N GLU A 81 10.50 -2.76 3.17
CA GLU A 81 11.33 -3.00 4.35
C GLU A 81 10.87 -2.09 5.51
N ALA A 82 10.73 -0.80 5.24
CA ALA A 82 10.23 0.16 6.19
C ALA A 82 8.82 -0.19 6.68
N ALA A 83 7.93 -0.63 5.77
CA ALA A 83 6.61 -1.13 6.13
C ALA A 83 6.71 -2.35 7.06
N CYS A 84 7.56 -3.34 6.76
CA CYS A 84 7.77 -4.51 7.61
C CYS A 84 8.29 -4.17 9.02
N SER A 85 8.93 -3.00 9.18
CA SER A 85 9.45 -2.52 10.47
C SER A 85 8.44 -1.80 11.36
N LEU A 86 7.21 -1.56 10.88
CA LEU A 86 6.15 -0.91 11.66
C LEU A 86 5.66 -1.79 12.83
N SER A 87 5.06 -1.17 13.84
CA SER A 87 4.59 -1.83 15.07
C SER A 87 3.24 -2.51 14.88
N TYR A 88 3.20 -3.56 14.05
CA TYR A 88 2.01 -4.38 13.88
C TYR A 88 1.64 -5.13 15.17
N GLU A 89 0.34 -5.28 15.39
CA GLU A 89 -0.21 -6.23 16.36
C GLU A 89 -0.82 -7.39 15.58
N TYR A 90 -0.35 -8.61 15.86
CA TYR A 90 -0.71 -9.78 15.08
C TYR A 90 -2.22 -10.04 15.04
N THR A 91 -2.93 -9.77 16.14
CA THR A 91 -4.38 -9.99 16.27
C THR A 91 -5.24 -9.00 15.48
N ASN A 92 -4.64 -7.96 14.88
CA ASN A 92 -5.39 -6.95 14.16
C ASN A 92 -5.64 -7.36 12.71
N ILE A 93 -6.84 -7.02 12.22
CA ILE A 93 -7.08 -7.01 10.79
C ILE A 93 -6.34 -5.83 10.19
N THR A 94 -5.46 -6.12 9.23
CA THR A 94 -4.57 -5.13 8.64
C THR A 94 -4.79 -5.01 7.14
N ASN A 95 -4.93 -3.77 6.66
CA ASN A 95 -4.89 -3.46 5.23
C ASN A 95 -3.60 -2.71 4.94
N VAL A 96 -2.84 -3.21 3.97
CA VAL A 96 -1.70 -2.48 3.40
C VAL A 96 -2.11 -1.98 2.02
N VAL A 97 -1.82 -0.72 1.73
CA VAL A 97 -2.04 -0.13 0.40
C VAL A 97 -0.72 0.42 -0.12
N LEU A 98 -0.27 -0.12 -1.25
CA LEU A 98 0.80 0.44 -2.05
C LEU A 98 0.19 1.28 -3.17
N ILE A 99 0.65 2.52 -3.31
CA ILE A 99 0.31 3.40 -4.44
C ILE A 99 1.60 3.72 -5.16
N CYS A 100 1.70 3.34 -6.44
CA CYS A 100 2.93 3.49 -7.23
C CYS A 100 2.63 3.88 -8.68
N ASP A 101 3.50 4.69 -9.29
CA ASP A 101 3.52 4.99 -10.73
C ASP A 101 4.79 4.44 -11.43
N ALA A 102 5.68 3.79 -10.70
CA ALA A 102 6.93 3.22 -11.18
C ALA A 102 7.23 1.83 -10.58
N PRO A 103 7.96 0.95 -11.30
CA PRO A 103 8.41 -0.33 -10.75
C PRO A 103 9.57 -0.16 -9.77
N SER A 104 9.88 -1.23 -9.05
CA SER A 104 11.07 -1.31 -8.18
C SER A 104 12.36 -1.39 -9.00
N HIS A 105 13.47 -0.89 -8.46
CA HIS A 105 14.81 -1.27 -8.92
C HIS A 105 15.01 -2.79 -8.85
N GLY A 106 15.85 -3.29 -9.75
CA GLY A 106 16.19 -4.70 -9.95
C GLY A 106 15.61 -5.22 -11.26
N LYS A 107 16.47 -5.66 -12.18
CA LYS A 107 16.08 -6.13 -13.54
C LYS A 107 15.03 -7.25 -13.54
N GLN A 108 14.94 -8.00 -12.44
CA GLN A 108 13.93 -9.04 -12.25
C GLN A 108 12.51 -8.48 -12.06
N TYR A 109 12.34 -7.20 -11.69
CA TYR A 109 11.05 -6.61 -11.32
C TYR A 109 10.39 -5.74 -12.41
N HIS A 110 11.06 -5.52 -13.54
CA HIS A 110 10.49 -4.83 -14.70
C HIS A 110 10.94 -5.45 -16.03
N TYR A 111 10.35 -4.98 -17.15
CA TYR A 111 10.73 -5.43 -18.49
C TYR A 111 11.63 -4.42 -19.21
N ASN A 112 11.25 -3.14 -19.22
CA ASN A 112 11.87 -2.11 -20.04
C ASN A 112 11.92 -0.74 -19.30
N ALA A 113 12.07 -0.73 -17.98
CA ALA A 113 12.25 0.53 -17.25
C ALA A 113 13.73 0.95 -17.29
N GLY A 114 14.00 2.26 -17.37
CA GLY A 114 15.33 2.78 -17.04
C GLY A 114 15.62 2.46 -15.58
N ASP A 115 16.76 1.81 -15.30
CA ASP A 115 17.11 1.33 -13.96
C ASP A 115 18.64 1.38 -13.77
N ASP A 116 19.10 2.38 -13.02
CA ASP A 116 20.52 2.58 -12.73
C ASP A 116 21.02 1.59 -11.67
N TYR A 117 20.12 0.92 -10.96
CA TYR A 117 20.38 -0.06 -9.89
C TYR A 117 19.97 -1.50 -10.27
N LYS A 118 19.81 -1.77 -11.56
CA LYS A 118 19.29 -3.05 -12.10
C LYS A 118 20.00 -4.32 -11.64
N ASP A 119 21.29 -4.23 -11.36
CA ASP A 119 22.15 -5.33 -10.86
C ASP A 119 22.48 -5.18 -9.36
N GLY A 120 22.05 -4.09 -8.72
CA GLY A 120 22.31 -3.77 -7.32
C GLY A 120 21.33 -4.41 -6.33
N ILE A 121 20.24 -4.99 -6.82
CA ILE A 121 19.19 -5.60 -6.00
C ILE A 121 19.28 -7.13 -6.07
N PRO A 122 19.63 -7.81 -4.97
CA PRO A 122 19.67 -9.27 -4.93
C PRO A 122 18.32 -9.90 -5.31
N GLU A 123 18.38 -11.02 -6.03
CA GLU A 123 17.20 -11.79 -6.40
C GLU A 123 16.43 -12.27 -5.16
N GLY A 124 15.11 -12.24 -5.21
CA GLY A 124 14.26 -12.66 -4.07
C GLY A 124 14.06 -11.60 -2.99
N THR A 125 14.64 -10.40 -3.10
CA THR A 125 14.54 -9.36 -2.05
C THR A 125 13.11 -8.87 -1.87
N LEU A 126 12.44 -8.46 -2.96
CA LEU A 126 11.05 -8.03 -2.92
C LEU A 126 10.13 -9.16 -2.44
N GLU A 127 10.34 -10.36 -2.94
CA GLU A 127 9.61 -11.57 -2.60
C GLU A 127 9.69 -11.87 -1.10
N GLY A 128 10.89 -11.74 -0.52
CA GLY A 128 11.15 -11.92 0.90
C GLY A 128 10.36 -10.94 1.76
N TYR A 129 10.33 -9.66 1.37
CA TYR A 129 9.54 -8.66 2.09
C TYR A 129 8.03 -8.88 1.95
N MET A 130 7.53 -9.27 0.78
CA MET A 130 6.10 -9.58 0.62
C MET A 130 5.68 -10.78 1.48
N LYS A 131 6.51 -11.82 1.57
CA LYS A 131 6.30 -12.99 2.47
C LYS A 131 6.41 -12.62 3.94
N THR A 132 7.28 -11.68 4.29
CA THR A 132 7.45 -11.20 5.65
C THR A 132 6.23 -10.39 6.08
N LEU A 133 5.80 -9.47 5.22
CA LEU A 133 4.65 -8.60 5.46
C LEU A 133 3.36 -9.40 5.64
N SER A 134 3.11 -10.41 4.81
CA SER A 134 1.90 -11.24 4.89
C SER A 134 1.74 -11.99 6.22
N LYS A 135 2.82 -12.12 7.00
CA LYS A 135 2.84 -12.78 8.32
C LYS A 135 2.75 -11.81 9.50
N LYS A 136 2.72 -10.49 9.26
CA LYS A 136 2.69 -9.48 10.33
C LYS A 136 1.33 -9.36 11.03
N ALA A 137 0.27 -9.91 10.44
CA ALA A 137 -1.08 -9.93 10.99
C ALA A 137 -1.79 -11.24 10.65
N GLU A 138 -2.72 -11.66 11.51
CA GLU A 138 -3.56 -12.85 11.31
C GLU A 138 -4.41 -12.73 10.04
N ILE A 139 -4.99 -11.54 9.83
CA ILE A 139 -5.76 -11.21 8.63
C ILE A 139 -5.12 -9.98 8.00
N MET A 140 -4.33 -10.20 6.95
CA MET A 140 -3.77 -9.12 6.15
C MET A 140 -4.27 -9.15 4.71
N LYS A 141 -4.72 -8.00 4.22
CA LYS A 141 -4.98 -7.75 2.79
C LYS A 141 -3.99 -6.73 2.24
N PHE A 142 -3.56 -6.92 1.01
CA PHE A 142 -2.67 -6.01 0.32
C PHE A 142 -3.34 -5.48 -0.95
N GLY A 143 -3.49 -4.16 -1.05
CA GLY A 143 -3.96 -3.48 -2.25
C GLY A 143 -2.78 -2.82 -2.96
N CYS A 144 -2.58 -3.13 -4.23
CA CYS A 144 -1.63 -2.41 -5.08
C CYS A 144 -2.40 -1.54 -6.07
N ILE A 145 -2.33 -0.22 -5.89
CA ILE A 145 -2.91 0.78 -6.79
C ILE A 145 -1.80 1.26 -7.72
N SER A 146 -1.78 0.69 -8.93
CA SER A 146 -0.82 1.10 -9.96
C SER A 146 -1.40 2.22 -10.82
N LEU A 147 -0.68 3.35 -10.86
CA LEU A 147 -1.01 4.50 -11.69
C LEU A 147 -0.41 4.41 -13.10
N CYS A 148 0.59 3.53 -13.28
CA CYS A 148 1.24 3.25 -14.56
C CYS A 148 1.45 1.74 -14.73
N SER A 149 0.46 1.08 -15.31
CA SER A 149 0.41 -0.38 -15.37
C SER A 149 1.50 -0.99 -16.27
N ASN A 150 1.84 -0.32 -17.37
CA ASN A 150 2.73 -0.87 -18.39
C ASN A 150 4.16 -1.12 -17.84
N SER A 151 4.63 -0.31 -16.90
CA SER A 151 5.95 -0.46 -16.28
C SER A 151 5.94 -1.31 -15.02
N THR A 152 4.83 -1.31 -14.27
CA THR A 152 4.72 -1.96 -12.96
C THR A 152 4.23 -3.41 -13.01
N GLU A 153 3.69 -3.88 -14.14
CA GLU A 153 3.02 -5.18 -14.26
C GLU A 153 3.83 -6.35 -13.69
N LYS A 154 5.11 -6.45 -14.05
CA LYS A 154 5.99 -7.55 -13.62
C LYS A 154 6.20 -7.54 -12.10
N MET A 155 6.51 -6.38 -11.53
CA MET A 155 6.64 -6.20 -10.09
C MET A 155 5.36 -6.59 -9.36
N VAL A 156 4.20 -6.13 -9.84
CA VAL A 156 2.91 -6.40 -9.19
C VAL A 156 2.54 -7.88 -9.26
N ALA A 157 2.87 -8.57 -10.37
CA ALA A 157 2.68 -10.01 -10.48
C ALA A 157 3.51 -10.79 -9.45
N ILE A 158 4.78 -10.43 -9.29
CA ILE A 158 5.69 -11.03 -8.29
C ILE A 158 5.18 -10.74 -6.87
N MET A 159 4.74 -9.51 -6.59
CA MET A 159 4.15 -9.15 -5.30
C MET A 159 2.93 -10.00 -4.97
N ARG A 160 2.02 -10.15 -5.93
CA ARG A 160 0.78 -10.93 -5.79
C ARG A 160 1.04 -12.40 -5.49
N GLU A 161 1.99 -13.01 -6.20
CA GLU A 161 2.37 -14.41 -5.99
C GLU A 161 2.97 -14.60 -4.59
N ASN A 162 3.88 -13.72 -4.17
CA ASN A 162 4.64 -13.89 -2.93
C ASN A 162 3.90 -13.41 -1.67
N PHE A 163 2.90 -12.53 -1.81
CA PHE A 163 2.02 -12.16 -0.70
C PHE A 163 0.91 -13.20 -0.45
N GLY A 164 0.42 -13.82 -1.54
CA GLY A 164 -0.69 -14.77 -1.52
C GLY A 164 -1.90 -14.23 -2.30
N MET A 165 -2.20 -14.88 -3.42
CA MET A 165 -3.17 -14.40 -4.42
C MET A 165 -4.57 -14.11 -3.85
N ALA A 166 -5.04 -14.87 -2.86
CA ALA A 166 -6.37 -14.68 -2.25
C ALA A 166 -6.47 -13.43 -1.36
N ASN A 167 -5.34 -12.84 -1.00
CA ASN A 167 -5.23 -11.68 -0.11
C ASN A 167 -4.69 -10.44 -0.81
N PHE A 168 -4.40 -10.53 -2.11
CA PHE A 168 -3.82 -9.46 -2.90
C PHE A 168 -4.83 -8.90 -3.90
N TYR A 169 -4.98 -7.58 -3.93
CA TYR A 169 -5.89 -6.86 -4.81
C TYR A 169 -5.08 -5.92 -5.69
N GLN A 170 -5.05 -6.20 -6.99
CA GLN A 170 -4.45 -5.32 -7.97
C GLN A 170 -5.51 -4.38 -8.52
N MET A 171 -5.24 -3.08 -8.45
CA MET A 171 -6.07 -2.03 -9.02
C MET A 171 -5.27 -1.34 -10.13
N ASP A 172 -5.77 -1.45 -11.35
CA ASP A 172 -5.14 -0.93 -12.55
C ASP A 172 -5.90 0.29 -13.05
N ARG A 173 -5.19 1.41 -13.22
CA ARG A 173 -5.80 2.68 -13.63
C ARG A 173 -6.46 2.60 -15.00
N ASN A 174 -5.77 2.01 -15.98
CA ASN A 174 -6.24 1.94 -17.36
C ASN A 174 -7.50 1.07 -17.47
N ILE A 175 -7.54 -0.04 -16.72
CA ILE A 175 -8.73 -0.90 -16.65
C ILE A 175 -9.87 -0.17 -15.93
N PHE A 176 -9.57 0.48 -14.80
CA PHE A 176 -10.59 1.19 -14.03
C PHE A 176 -11.25 2.32 -14.82
N GLU A 177 -10.46 3.20 -15.44
CA GLU A 177 -10.98 4.37 -16.17
C GLU A 177 -11.81 3.95 -17.40
N LYS A 178 -11.48 2.81 -18.03
CA LYS A 178 -12.29 2.22 -19.11
C LYS A 178 -13.67 1.75 -18.64
N ILE A 179 -13.75 1.16 -17.44
CA ILE A 179 -15.00 0.62 -16.87
C ILE A 179 -15.82 1.71 -16.18
N ASN A 180 -15.14 2.70 -15.58
CA ASN A 180 -15.73 3.73 -14.73
C ASN A 180 -15.37 5.14 -15.23
N PRO A 181 -15.81 5.53 -16.43
CA PRO A 181 -15.44 6.82 -17.00
C PRO A 181 -15.90 7.97 -16.09
N GLY A 182 -14.99 8.92 -15.82
CA GLY A 182 -15.25 10.10 -14.99
C GLY A 182 -15.23 9.88 -13.47
N ARG A 183 -15.00 8.65 -12.98
CA ARG A 183 -14.84 8.39 -11.53
C ARG A 183 -13.40 8.57 -11.08
N SER A 184 -13.22 8.95 -9.81
CA SER A 184 -11.89 9.14 -9.21
C SER A 184 -11.26 7.81 -8.83
N PHE A 185 -10.21 7.41 -9.53
CA PHE A 185 -9.58 6.09 -9.39
C PHE A 185 -9.14 5.75 -7.95
N ILE A 186 -8.27 6.56 -7.36
CA ILE A 186 -7.69 6.28 -6.04
C ILE A 186 -8.75 6.19 -4.92
N PRO A 187 -9.67 7.17 -4.79
CA PRO A 187 -10.71 7.08 -3.77
C PRO A 187 -11.57 5.81 -3.87
N GLU A 188 -11.95 5.41 -5.08
CA GLU A 188 -12.80 4.25 -5.32
C GLU A 188 -12.08 2.94 -5.01
N CYS A 189 -10.81 2.82 -5.40
CA CYS A 189 -9.97 1.67 -5.09
C CYS A 189 -9.77 1.49 -3.58
N LEU A 190 -9.51 2.59 -2.86
CA LEU A 190 -9.38 2.57 -1.40
C LEU A 190 -10.68 2.11 -0.73
N GLN A 191 -11.81 2.69 -1.13
CA GLN A 191 -13.12 2.30 -0.60
C GLN A 191 -13.43 0.82 -0.86
N LEU A 192 -13.17 0.32 -2.07
CA LEU A 192 -13.40 -1.06 -2.45
C LEU A 192 -12.56 -2.04 -1.61
N LEU A 193 -11.26 -1.75 -1.44
CA LEU A 193 -10.37 -2.60 -0.65
C LEU A 193 -10.85 -2.71 0.80
N LEU A 194 -11.20 -1.56 1.40
CA LEU A 194 -11.66 -1.52 2.79
C LEU A 194 -13.01 -2.18 2.98
N HIS A 195 -13.97 -1.93 2.09
CA HIS A 195 -15.27 -2.58 2.13
C HIS A 195 -15.13 -4.10 2.09
N THR A 196 -14.24 -4.60 1.22
CA THR A 196 -13.94 -6.04 1.13
C THR A 196 -13.39 -6.59 2.43
N THR A 197 -12.43 -5.88 3.04
CA THR A 197 -11.81 -6.34 4.30
C THR A 197 -12.78 -6.28 5.46
N ILE A 198 -13.54 -5.19 5.61
CA ILE A 198 -14.54 -5.03 6.69
C ILE A 198 -15.60 -6.13 6.59
N ASN A 199 -16.15 -6.38 5.40
CA ASN A 199 -17.15 -7.43 5.22
C ASN A 199 -16.58 -8.82 5.53
N HIS A 200 -15.33 -9.08 5.14
CA HIS A 200 -14.67 -10.33 5.46
C HIS A 200 -14.51 -10.50 6.98
N SER A 201 -14.07 -9.45 7.69
CA SER A 201 -13.91 -9.44 9.14
C SER A 201 -15.23 -9.63 9.89
N VAL A 202 -16.27 -8.88 9.52
CA VAL A 202 -17.62 -9.01 10.12
C VAL A 202 -18.17 -10.43 9.91
N SER A 203 -17.98 -10.99 8.71
CA SER A 203 -18.43 -12.35 8.39
C SER A 203 -17.66 -13.44 9.15
N GLN A 204 -16.40 -13.19 9.51
CA GLN A 204 -15.64 -14.12 10.37
C GLN A 204 -16.08 -14.00 11.83
N CYS A 205 -16.21 -12.79 12.38
CA CYS A 205 -16.71 -12.57 13.74
C CYS A 205 -18.09 -13.19 13.95
N ALA A 206 -19.03 -13.00 13.01
CA ALA A 206 -20.37 -13.57 13.08
C ALA A 206 -20.37 -15.11 13.15
N ARG A 207 -19.42 -15.76 12.43
CA ARG A 207 -19.24 -17.22 12.43
C ARG A 207 -18.63 -17.77 13.72
N MET A 208 -17.89 -16.95 14.47
CA MET A 208 -17.36 -17.34 15.79
C MET A 208 -18.43 -17.23 16.87
N THR A 209 -19.28 -16.20 16.81
CA THR A 209 -20.40 -16.02 17.75
C THR A 209 -21.52 -17.03 17.57
N SER A 210 -21.71 -17.61 16.37
CA SER A 210 -22.73 -18.63 16.12
C SER A 210 -22.33 -20.05 16.51
N LYS A 211 -21.11 -20.23 17.05
CA LYS A 211 -20.57 -21.52 17.52
C LYS A 211 -20.47 -21.61 19.05
N LEU A 212 -20.99 -20.59 19.75
CA LEU A 212 -21.16 -20.54 21.21
C LEU A 212 -22.66 -20.65 21.51
#